data_AF-A0A151UHR4-F1
#
_entry.id   AF-A0A151UHR4-F1
#
_cell.length_a   1.000
_cell.length_b   1.000
_cell.length_c   1.000
_cell.angle_alpha   90.00
_cell.angle_beta   90.00
_cell.angle_gamma   90.00
#
_symmetry.space_group_name_H-M   'P 1'
#
loop_
_entity.id
_entity.type
_entity.pdbx_description
1 polymer ?
#
loop_
_entity_poly.entity_id
_entity_poly.type
_entity_poly.pdbx_seq_one_letter_code
_entity_poly.pdbx_strand_id
1 'polypeptide(L)' 'MAPLRIDDKRVKQLRGKEIPLVKVILGGNIKENATWELESKMRGTYPYLFSGKFWGQNFKKAGGRVVTPQFS' A
#
# COMPACT_ATOMS: atom_id res chain seq x y z
N MET A 1 -4.28 -9.53 -15.02
CA MET A 1 -3.16 -9.27 -14.09
C MET A 1 -3.66 -9.57 -12.69
N ALA A 2 -2.98 -10.47 -11.97
CA ALA A 2 -3.37 -10.86 -10.62
C ALA A 2 -2.43 -10.18 -9.61
N PRO A 3 -2.96 -9.68 -8.47
CA PRO A 3 -2.11 -9.19 -7.40
C PRO A 3 -1.36 -10.36 -6.77
N LEU A 4 -0.04 -10.26 -6.78
CA LEU A 4 0.86 -11.29 -6.27
C LEU A 4 1.05 -11.15 -4.76
N ARG A 5 1.44 -9.94 -4.33
CA ARG A 5 1.78 -9.65 -2.93
C ARG A 5 1.76 -8.16 -2.64
N ILE A 6 1.65 -7.82 -1.36
CA ILE A 6 1.94 -6.48 -0.87
C ILE A 6 3.44 -6.40 -0.61
N ASP A 7 4.10 -5.42 -1.20
CA ASP A 7 5.54 -5.18 -1.10
C ASP A 7 5.87 -4.12 -0.04
N ASP A 8 4.99 -3.14 0.13
CA ASP A 8 5.21 -2.03 1.05
C ASP A 8 3.89 -1.43 1.56
N LYS A 9 3.95 -0.63 2.62
CA LYS A 9 2.83 0.11 3.19
C LYS A 9 3.27 1.50 3.61
N ARG A 10 2.43 2.50 3.35
CA ARG A 10 2.65 3.88 3.82
C ARG A 10 1.36 4.53 4.26
N VAL A 11 1.42 5.43 5.23
CA VAL A 11 0.28 6.25 5.64
C VAL A 11 0.50 7.67 5.16
N LYS A 12 -0.47 8.22 4.44
CA LYS A 12 -0.44 9.59 3.95
C LYS A 12 -1.41 10.45 4.74
N GLN A 13 -0.97 11.59 5.24
CA GLN A 13 -1.86 12.57 5.87
C GLN A 13 -2.37 13.55 4.82
N LEU A 14 -3.69 13.61 4.63
CA LEU A 14 -4.37 14.54 3.74
C LEU A 14 -5.46 15.29 4.52
N ARG A 15 -5.31 16.61 4.63
CA ARG A 15 -6.27 17.49 5.33
C ARG A 15 -6.57 17.03 6.78
N GLY A 16 -5.55 16.58 7.51
CA GLY A 16 -5.69 16.05 8.86
C GLY A 16 -6.25 14.62 8.95
N LYS A 17 -6.56 13.97 7.82
CA LYS A 17 -6.99 12.56 7.78
C LYS A 17 -5.83 11.66 7.40
N GLU A 18 -5.72 10.53 8.08
CA GLU A 18 -4.74 9.49 7.77
C GLU A 18 -5.30 8.53 6.72
N ILE A 19 -4.57 8.36 5.63
CA ILE A 19 -4.96 7.53 4.50
C ILE A 19 -3.89 6.43 4.33
N PRO A 20 -4.16 5.20 4.78
CA PRO A 20 -3.25 4.08 4.61
C PRO A 20 -3.28 3.58 3.16
N LEU A 21 -2.08 3.44 2.58
CA LEU A 21 -1.81 2.95 1.23
C LEU A 21 -0.90 1.73 1.31
N VAL A 22 -1.12 0.77 0.43
CA VAL A 22 -0.28 -0.42 0.26
C VAL A 22 0.23 -0.49 -1.16
N LYS A 23 1.50 -0.87 -1.31
CA LYS A 23 2.13 -1.14 -2.59
C LYS A 23 1.86 -2.59 -2.95
N VAL A 24 1.09 -2.82 -4.01
CA VAL A 24 0.73 -4.16 -4.49
C VAL A 24 1.51 -4.45 -5.76
N ILE A 25 2.23 -5.57 -5.77
CA ILE A 25 2.89 -6.09 -6.96
C ILE A 25 1.86 -6.87 -7.76
N LEU A 26 1.64 -6.43 -8.99
CA LEU A 26 0.80 -7.10 -9.96
C LEU A 26 1.68 -7.93 -10.89
N GLY A 27 1.35 -9.21 -11.01
CA GLY A 27 1.95 -10.10 -12.00
C GLY A 27 1.39 -9.79 -13.39
N GLY A 28 2.29 -9.45 -14.31
CA GLY A 28 2.01 -9.26 -15.73
C GLY A 28 3.03 -9.99 -16.61
N ASN A 29 2.67 -10.28 -17.86
CA ASN A 29 3.47 -11.10 -18.77
C ASN A 29 4.87 -10.56 -19.12
N ILE A 30 5.11 -9.25 -18.93
CA ILE A 30 6.33 -8.58 -19.44
C ILE A 30 7.14 -7.94 -18.30
N LYS A 31 6.48 -7.47 -17.24
CA LYS A 31 7.15 -6.85 -16.08
C LYS A 31 6.25 -6.91 -14.85
N GLU A 32 6.84 -7.18 -13.70
CA GLU A 32 6.17 -6.96 -12.41
C GLU A 32 5.89 -5.46 -12.27
N ASN A 33 4.61 -5.09 -12.13
CA ASN A 33 4.22 -3.69 -11.95
C ASN A 33 3.82 -3.45 -10.50
N ALA A 34 4.35 -2.40 -9.89
CA ALA A 34 3.98 -2.01 -8.54
C ALA A 34 3.00 -0.83 -8.57
N THR A 35 1.81 -1.02 -8.00
CA THR A 35 0.80 0.04 -7.85
C THR A 35 0.57 0.36 -6.38
N TRP A 36 0.27 1.62 -6.07
CA TRP A 36 -0.10 2.08 -4.72
C TRP A 36 -1.62 2.17 -4.62
N GLU A 37 -2.22 1.35 -3.78
CA GLU A 37 -3.67 1.25 -3.62
C GLU A 37 -4.08 1.45 -2.17
N LEU A 38 -5.33 1.86 -1.93
CA LEU A 38 -5.84 2.07 -0.57
C LEU A 38 -5.87 0.76 0.20
N GLU A 39 -5.35 0.76 1.43
CA GLU A 39 -5.39 -0.42 2.29
C GLU A 39 -6.83 -0.89 2.49
N SER A 40 -7.75 0.02 2.77
CA SER A 40 -9.16 -0.32 3.00
C SER A 40 -9.79 -0.99 1.78
N LYS A 41 -9.43 -0.55 0.58
CA LYS A 41 -9.91 -1.13 -0.68
C LYS A 41 -9.32 -2.52 -0.87
N MET A 42 -8.00 -2.64 -0.73
CA MET A 42 -7.28 -3.91 -0.89
C MET A 42 -7.69 -4.96 0.15
N ARG A 43 -8.00 -4.57 1.39
CA ARG A 43 -8.53 -5.47 2.41
C ARG A 43 -9.92 -5.99 2.07
N GLY A 44 -10.75 -5.18 1.40
CA GLY A 44 -12.06 -5.62 0.92
C GLY A 44 -11.98 -6.49 -0.33
N THR A 45 -11.11 -6.14 -1.28
CA THR A 45 -11.01 -6.84 -2.58
C THR A 45 -10.13 -8.09 -2.52
N TYR A 46 -9.02 -8.05 -1.78
CA TYR A 46 -8.03 -9.13 -1.69
C TYR A 46 -7.59 -9.36 -0.24
N PRO A 47 -8.51 -9.79 0.65
CA PRO A 47 -8.21 -9.99 2.07
C PRO A 47 -7.08 -11.00 2.30
N TYR A 48 -6.91 -11.98 1.41
CA TYR A 48 -5.86 -13.01 1.50
C TYR A 48 -4.44 -12.42 1.44
N LEU A 49 -4.24 -11.28 0.77
CA LEU A 49 -2.93 -10.59 0.71
C LEU A 49 -2.50 -10.05 2.08
N PHE A 50 -3.46 -9.83 2.98
CA PHE A 50 -3.25 -9.32 4.34
C PHE A 50 -3.21 -10.44 5.39
N SER A 51 -3.48 -11.68 4.99
CA SER A 51 -3.49 -12.85 5.89
C SER A 51 -2.08 -13.43 6.12
N GLY A 52 -1.06 -12.95 5.40
CA GLY A 52 0.34 -13.38 5.56
C GLY A 52 0.99 -12.79 6.81
N LYS A 53 1.78 -13.59 7.52
CA LYS A 53 2.45 -13.28 8.82
C LYS A 53 3.38 -12.04 8.84
N PHE A 54 3.48 -11.31 7.74
CA PHE A 54 4.32 -10.11 7.59
C PHE A 54 3.60 -8.80 7.98
N TRP A 55 2.30 -8.84 8.28
CA TRP A 55 1.49 -7.64 8.53
C TRP A 55 1.69 -6.97 9.90
N GLY A 56 2.57 -7.51 10.75
CA GLY A 56 2.61 -7.17 12.17
C GLY A 56 3.85 -6.41 12.64
N GLN A 57 4.26 -5.28 12.05
CA GLN A 57 5.25 -4.41 12.71
C GLN A 57 5.00 -2.91 12.50
N ASN A 58 4.60 -2.26 13.61
CA ASN A 58 4.99 -0.92 14.05
C ASN A 58 4.96 0.24 13.04
N PHE A 59 3.80 0.87 12.84
CA PHE A 59 3.75 2.28 12.44
C PHE A 59 3.63 3.15 13.69
N LYS A 60 4.78 3.56 14.23
CA LYS A 60 4.84 4.67 15.18
C LYS A 60 4.54 5.94 14.37
N LYS A 61 3.51 6.69 14.75
CA LYS A 61 3.26 8.04 14.24
C LYS A 61 4.44 8.94 14.63
N ALA A 62 5.29 9.27 13.68
CA ALA A 62 6.21 10.40 13.80
C ALA A 62 5.82 11.43 12.74
N GLY A 63 5.42 12.61 13.20
CA GLY A 63 5.00 13.71 12.35
C GLY A 63 6.13 14.23 11.46
N GLY A 64 5.76 14.75 10.29
CA GLY A 64 6.68 15.47 9.41
C GLY A 64 6.40 15.25 7.93
N ARG A 65 5.74 16.24 7.30
CA ARG A 65 5.61 16.49 5.84
C ARG A 65 5.61 15.27 4.91
N VAL A 66 4.43 14.87 4.48
CA VAL A 66 4.28 14.01 3.30
C VAL A 66 4.51 14.86 2.04
N VAL A 67 5.74 14.81 1.52
CA VAL A 67 6.02 15.26 0.16
C VAL A 67 5.35 14.29 -0.82
N THR A 68 4.47 14.82 -1.66
CA THR A 68 3.91 14.12 -2.82
C THR A 68 5.04 13.80 -3.80
N PRO A 69 5.28 12.53 -4.20
CA PRO A 69 5.92 12.29 -5.48
C PRO A 69 4.93 12.73 -6.56
N GLN A 70 5.33 13.72 -7.36
CA GLN A 70 4.65 14.07 -8.60
C GLN A 70 4.80 12.86 -9.53
N PHE A 71 3.70 12.19 -9.84
CA PHE A 71 3.70 11.18 -10.90
C PHE A 71 3.74 11.98 -12.22
N SER A 72 4.84 11.83 -12.97
CA SER A 72 5.02 12.39 -14.31
C SER A 72 4.34 11.54 -15.36
#